data_AF-A0AAU7MXQ4-F1
#
_entry.id   AF-A0AAU7MXQ4-F1
#
_cell.length_a   1.000
_cell.length_b   1.000
_cell.length_c   1.000
_cell.angle_alpha   90.00
_cell.angle_beta   90.00
_cell.angle_gamma   90.00
#
_symmetry.space_group_name_H-M   'P 1'
#
loop_
_entity.id
_entity.type
_entity.pdbx_description
1 polymer ?
#
loop_
_entity_poly.entity_id
_entity_poly.type
_entity_poly.pdbx_seq_one_letter_code
_entity_poly.pdbx_strand_id
1 'polypeptide(L)'
;MKTSILKLTTVLLFMIFVSCENNNDDDVLTNISAAQVTELTGIAASGSWTITYYFDDKDETDHFNGYTFTFNNDGTLVASNGTTDINGTWSISDSDDDGDDDSPDDSDVDFNIAFSAPADFADLTDDWDIVKYSAVRIELIDESGGNGGTDKLVFEKN
;
A
#
# COMPACT_ATOMS: atom_id res chain seq x y z
N MET A 1 54.98 -39.72 12.41
CA MET A 1 54.80 -38.68 11.37
C MET A 1 53.40 -38.89 10.81
N LYS A 2 52.34 -38.35 11.43
CA LYS A 2 51.80 -36.98 11.33
C LYS A 2 51.59 -36.52 9.88
N THR A 3 50.33 -36.54 9.43
CA THR A 3 49.62 -35.37 8.88
C THR A 3 48.11 -35.67 8.81
N SER A 4 47.32 -34.96 9.62
CA SER A 4 45.86 -34.88 9.49
C SER A 4 45.53 -33.65 8.64
N ILE A 5 44.69 -33.82 7.63
CA ILE A 5 44.18 -32.73 6.79
C ILE A 5 42.96 -32.14 7.51
N LEU A 6 43.14 -30.95 8.10
CA LEU A 6 42.06 -30.16 8.69
C LEU A 6 41.33 -29.42 7.57
N LYS A 7 40.09 -29.80 7.27
CA LYS A 7 39.23 -29.08 6.33
C LYS A 7 38.72 -27.80 7.02
N LEU A 8 39.18 -26.65 6.53
CA LEU A 8 38.71 -25.34 6.97
C LEU A 8 37.33 -25.09 6.34
N THR A 9 36.28 -25.17 7.14
CA THR A 9 34.94 -24.71 6.75
C THR A 9 34.77 -23.28 7.26
N THR A 10 34.82 -22.33 6.34
CA THR A 10 34.53 -20.92 6.62
C THR A 10 33.02 -20.75 6.69
N VAL A 11 32.48 -20.58 7.90
CA VAL A 11 31.12 -20.07 8.12
C VAL A 11 31.26 -18.55 8.23
N LEU A 12 30.90 -17.82 7.17
CA LEU A 12 30.90 -16.36 7.17
C LEU A 12 29.47 -15.82 7.31
N LEU A 13 29.15 -15.55 8.57
CA LEU A 13 28.31 -14.48 9.14
C LEU A 13 27.28 -13.80 8.20
N PHE A 14 26.02 -14.17 8.40
CA PHE A 14 24.83 -13.47 7.93
C PHE A 14 24.63 -12.21 8.79
N MET A 15 24.82 -11.02 8.22
CA MET A 15 24.47 -9.75 8.87
C MET A 15 23.06 -9.37 8.42
N ILE A 16 22.09 -9.64 9.27
CA ILE A 16 20.75 -9.06 9.17
C ILE A 16 20.80 -7.74 9.93
N PHE A 17 20.77 -6.63 9.22
CA PHE A 17 20.31 -5.37 9.80
C PHE A 17 18.92 -5.10 9.22
N VAL A 18 17.92 -5.74 9.82
CA VAL A 18 16.56 -5.19 9.80
C VAL A 18 16.39 -4.55 11.16
N SER A 19 16.72 -3.27 11.21
CA SER A 19 16.32 -2.39 12.32
C SER A 19 15.01 -1.75 11.89
N CYS A 20 13.90 -2.29 12.35
CA CYS A 20 12.67 -1.53 12.46
C CYS A 20 12.45 -1.31 13.95
N GLU A 21 12.61 -0.07 14.39
CA GLU A 21 12.07 0.36 15.67
C GLU A 21 11.58 1.79 15.51
N ASN A 22 10.26 1.94 15.43
CA ASN A 22 9.51 2.79 16.35
C ASN A 22 8.09 2.24 16.43
N ASN A 23 7.64 2.03 17.67
CA ASN A 23 6.30 1.60 18.00
C ASN A 23 5.41 2.85 18.03
N ASN A 24 4.51 2.95 17.05
CA ASN A 24 3.19 3.56 17.09
C ASN A 24 2.45 2.88 15.92
N ASP A 25 1.42 2.09 16.23
CA ASP A 25 0.57 1.49 15.19
C ASP A 25 -0.17 2.65 14.50
N ASP A 26 -0.06 2.73 13.18
CA ASP A 26 -0.83 3.64 12.30
C ASP A 26 -0.35 5.11 12.24
N ASP A 27 0.95 5.38 12.14
CA ASP A 27 1.46 6.74 11.81
C ASP A 27 1.51 6.96 10.29
N VAL A 28 0.84 8.00 9.79
CA VAL A 28 0.84 8.39 8.36
C VAL A 28 2.24 8.81 7.92
N LEU A 29 2.62 8.53 6.66
CA LEU A 29 3.94 8.93 6.14
C LEU A 29 3.94 10.39 5.67
N THR A 30 4.13 11.34 6.57
CA THR A 30 3.99 12.79 6.31
C THR A 30 5.06 13.48 5.44
N ASN A 31 5.90 12.73 4.70
CA ASN A 31 7.03 13.31 3.94
C ASN A 31 7.51 12.37 2.81
N ILE A 32 6.61 11.92 1.93
CA ILE A 32 6.95 11.02 0.83
C ILE A 32 7.70 11.77 -0.28
N SER A 33 9.00 11.51 -0.43
CA SER A 33 9.79 12.11 -1.51
C SER A 33 9.39 11.59 -2.91
N ALA A 34 9.67 12.35 -3.97
CA ALA A 34 9.44 11.92 -5.36
C ALA A 34 10.12 10.57 -5.72
N ALA A 35 11.23 10.23 -5.06
CA ALA A 35 11.88 8.93 -5.22
C ALA A 35 11.04 7.79 -4.62
N GLN A 36 10.43 8.02 -3.46
CA GLN A 36 9.51 7.08 -2.81
C GLN A 36 8.19 6.95 -3.58
N VAL A 37 7.67 8.05 -4.15
CA VAL A 37 6.53 8.01 -5.08
C VAL A 37 6.84 7.09 -6.26
N THR A 38 8.01 7.25 -6.88
CA THR A 38 8.45 6.41 -8.00
C THR A 38 8.58 4.94 -7.58
N GLU A 39 9.14 4.68 -6.39
CA GLU A 39 9.26 3.33 -5.84
C GLU A 39 7.89 2.69 -5.59
N LEU A 40 7.00 3.37 -4.88
CA LEU A 40 5.68 2.87 -4.54
C LEU A 40 4.82 2.66 -5.79
N THR A 41 4.88 3.56 -6.76
CA THR A 41 4.23 3.38 -8.08
C THR A 41 4.71 2.08 -8.74
N GLY A 42 6.03 1.84 -8.73
CA GLY A 42 6.61 0.60 -9.26
C GLY A 42 6.22 -0.64 -8.46
N ILE A 43 6.11 -0.53 -7.13
CA ILE A 43 5.64 -1.61 -6.26
C ILE A 43 4.19 -1.95 -6.58
N ALA A 44 3.28 -0.98 -6.56
CA ALA A 44 1.86 -1.14 -6.85
C ALA A 44 1.65 -1.75 -8.23
N ALA A 45 2.34 -1.24 -9.24
CA ALA A 45 2.23 -1.75 -10.62
C ALA A 45 2.98 -3.06 -10.89
N SER A 46 3.63 -3.65 -9.89
CA SER A 46 4.34 -4.92 -10.04
C SER A 46 3.51 -6.10 -9.50
N GLY A 47 2.93 -6.87 -10.41
CA GLY A 47 2.19 -8.08 -10.07
C GLY A 47 0.73 -7.79 -9.75
N SER A 48 0.15 -8.61 -8.89
CA SER A 48 -1.25 -8.52 -8.52
C SER A 48 -1.45 -8.59 -7.01
N TRP A 49 -2.55 -8.01 -6.56
CA TRP A 49 -2.82 -7.75 -5.16
C TRP A 49 -4.17 -8.29 -4.73
N THR A 50 -4.34 -8.50 -3.44
CA THR A 50 -5.64 -8.82 -2.83
C THR A 50 -5.85 -7.91 -1.64
N ILE A 51 -7.09 -7.44 -1.46
CA ILE A 51 -7.49 -6.72 -0.26
C ILE A 51 -7.55 -7.75 0.88
N THR A 52 -6.73 -7.53 1.91
CA THR A 52 -6.68 -8.39 3.11
C THR A 52 -7.40 -7.77 4.30
N TYR A 53 -7.68 -6.48 4.21
CA TYR A 53 -8.49 -5.75 5.17
C TYR A 53 -9.11 -4.52 4.50
N TYR A 54 -10.39 -4.31 4.72
CA TYR A 54 -11.09 -3.07 4.40
C TYR A 54 -12.13 -2.75 5.48
N PHE A 55 -12.05 -1.53 5.99
CA PHE A 55 -12.95 -0.99 7.00
C PHE A 55 -13.48 0.37 6.52
N ASP A 56 -14.80 0.46 6.42
CA ASP A 56 -15.58 1.68 6.20
C ASP A 56 -16.80 1.60 7.15
N ASP A 57 -16.74 2.37 8.24
CA ASP A 57 -17.63 2.32 9.42
C ASP A 57 -17.73 0.94 10.14
N LYS A 58 -17.39 -0.15 9.46
CA LYS A 58 -17.45 -1.57 9.85
C LYS A 58 -16.51 -2.36 8.92
N ASP A 59 -16.19 -3.59 9.32
CA ASP A 59 -15.41 -4.50 8.46
C ASP A 59 -16.24 -4.94 7.23
N GLU A 60 -15.74 -4.62 6.06
CA GLU A 60 -16.33 -4.92 4.76
C GLU A 60 -15.41 -5.77 3.87
N THR A 61 -14.31 -6.30 4.43
CA THR A 61 -13.29 -7.08 3.71
C THR A 61 -13.89 -8.21 2.85
N ASP A 62 -14.97 -8.83 3.33
CA ASP A 62 -15.63 -9.95 2.67
C ASP A 62 -16.20 -9.63 1.29
N HIS A 63 -16.48 -8.36 0.98
CA HIS A 63 -16.97 -7.91 -0.34
C HIS A 63 -15.96 -8.18 -1.46
N PHE A 64 -14.66 -8.21 -1.13
CA PHE A 64 -13.58 -8.33 -2.12
C PHE A 64 -12.97 -9.73 -2.19
N ASN A 65 -13.54 -10.70 -1.46
CA ASN A 65 -13.07 -12.08 -1.46
C ASN A 65 -13.08 -12.68 -2.88
N GLY A 66 -11.92 -13.19 -3.30
CA GLY A 66 -11.74 -13.80 -4.62
C GLY A 66 -11.43 -12.81 -5.74
N TYR A 67 -11.37 -11.50 -5.48
CA TYR A 67 -10.85 -10.53 -6.42
C TYR A 67 -9.33 -10.40 -6.32
N THR A 68 -8.73 -10.16 -7.48
CA THR A 68 -7.32 -9.82 -7.66
C THR A 68 -7.24 -8.46 -8.34
N PHE A 69 -6.49 -7.54 -7.75
CA PHE A 69 -6.32 -6.16 -8.18
C PHE A 69 -5.00 -6.02 -8.96
N THR A 70 -5.06 -5.34 -10.09
CA THR A 70 -3.91 -5.04 -10.95
C THR A 70 -3.86 -3.54 -11.23
N PHE A 71 -2.82 -2.90 -10.73
CA PHE A 71 -2.51 -1.49 -10.96
C PHE A 71 -1.66 -1.38 -12.22
N ASN A 72 -2.20 -0.89 -13.34
CA ASN A 72 -1.46 -0.80 -14.59
C ASN A 72 -0.73 0.55 -14.71
N ASN A 73 0.43 0.55 -15.36
CA ASN A 73 1.25 1.76 -15.59
C ASN A 73 0.54 2.88 -16.39
N ASP A 74 -0.59 2.60 -17.04
CA ASP A 74 -1.39 3.59 -17.76
C ASP A 74 -2.44 4.29 -16.87
N GLY A 75 -2.42 4.01 -15.56
CA GLY A 75 -3.36 4.55 -14.59
C GLY A 75 -4.67 3.76 -14.49
N THR A 76 -4.83 2.66 -15.23
CA THR A 76 -6.01 1.79 -15.08
C THR A 76 -5.83 0.83 -13.90
N LEU A 77 -6.90 0.64 -13.13
CA LEU A 77 -6.97 -0.34 -12.05
C LEU A 77 -8.01 -1.39 -12.43
N VAL A 78 -7.63 -2.67 -12.42
CA VAL A 78 -8.53 -3.77 -12.75
C VAL A 78 -8.66 -4.70 -11.56
N ALA A 79 -9.88 -4.89 -11.07
CA ALA A 79 -10.20 -5.94 -10.11
C ALA A 79 -10.91 -7.08 -10.84
N SER A 80 -10.35 -8.29 -10.77
CA SER A 80 -10.90 -9.47 -11.45
C SER A 80 -11.06 -10.64 -10.51
N ASN A 81 -12.20 -11.35 -10.62
CA ASN A 81 -12.42 -12.65 -9.96
C ASN A 81 -12.29 -13.83 -10.95
N GLY A 82 -11.70 -13.58 -12.13
CA GLY A 82 -11.55 -14.56 -13.21
C GLY A 82 -12.79 -14.75 -14.08
N THR A 83 -13.95 -14.17 -13.70
CA THR A 83 -15.17 -14.18 -14.51
C THR A 83 -15.63 -12.77 -14.88
N THR A 84 -15.46 -11.82 -13.96
CA THR A 84 -15.87 -10.42 -14.12
C THR A 84 -14.70 -9.51 -13.79
N ASP A 85 -14.53 -8.50 -14.65
CA ASP A 85 -13.55 -7.43 -14.47
C ASP A 85 -14.28 -6.14 -14.12
N ILE A 86 -13.90 -5.54 -12.99
CA ILE A 86 -14.32 -4.21 -12.57
C ILE A 86 -13.16 -3.27 -12.87
N ASN A 87 -13.45 -2.23 -13.65
CA ASN A 87 -12.45 -1.29 -14.11
C ASN A 87 -12.57 0.02 -13.34
N GLY A 88 -11.44 0.50 -12.86
CA GLY A 88 -11.25 1.76 -12.19
C GLY A 88 -9.98 2.45 -12.67
N THR A 89 -9.58 3.48 -11.93
CA THR A 89 -8.32 4.20 -12.13
C THR A 89 -7.56 4.29 -10.83
N TRP A 90 -6.25 4.54 -10.95
CA TRP A 90 -5.40 4.80 -9.80
C TRP A 90 -4.28 5.76 -10.16
N SER A 91 -3.77 6.47 -9.17
CA SER A 91 -2.54 7.25 -9.26
C SER A 91 -1.90 7.40 -7.88
N ILE A 92 -0.61 7.74 -7.87
CA ILE A 92 0.06 8.25 -6.68
C ILE A 92 0.54 9.64 -7.05
N SER A 93 -0.06 10.64 -6.44
CA SER A 93 0.15 12.03 -6.81
C SER A 93 0.10 12.91 -5.58
N ASP A 94 0.85 13.99 -5.69
CA ASP A 94 0.80 15.10 -4.77
C ASP A 94 -0.56 15.82 -4.96
N SER A 95 -1.35 15.94 -3.89
CA SER A 95 -2.61 16.65 -3.80
C SER A 95 -2.43 18.06 -3.24
N ASP A 96 -1.40 18.77 -3.70
CA ASP A 96 -1.30 20.23 -3.68
C ASP A 96 -2.52 20.91 -4.40
N ASP A 97 -3.76 20.78 -3.92
CA ASP A 97 -4.88 21.64 -4.37
C ASP A 97 -5.09 22.84 -3.42
N ASP A 98 -4.48 22.84 -2.24
CA ASP A 98 -4.48 24.00 -1.35
C ASP A 98 -3.05 24.40 -0.96
N GLY A 99 -2.44 25.27 -1.77
CA GLY A 99 -1.16 25.91 -1.49
C GLY A 99 -1.16 26.88 -0.28
N ASP A 100 -1.79 26.49 0.83
CA ASP A 100 -1.86 27.24 2.08
C ASP A 100 -1.96 26.34 3.36
N ASP A 101 -1.92 25.00 3.28
CA ASP A 101 -1.88 24.17 4.50
C ASP A 101 -0.44 23.78 4.89
N ASP A 102 0.22 24.69 5.62
CA ASP A 102 1.50 24.45 6.32
C ASP A 102 1.34 23.46 7.51
N SER A 103 0.44 22.48 7.45
CA SER A 103 0.33 21.43 8.48
C SER A 103 1.45 20.42 8.28
N PRO A 104 2.47 20.36 9.15
CA PRO A 104 3.62 19.47 8.98
C PRO A 104 3.29 17.98 9.22
N ASP A 105 2.02 17.69 9.49
CA ASP A 105 1.50 16.40 9.95
C ASP A 105 0.64 15.70 8.89
N ASP A 106 0.49 16.27 7.69
CA ASP A 106 -0.19 15.64 6.55
C ASP A 106 0.82 15.26 5.44
N SER A 107 0.58 14.16 4.75
CA SER A 107 1.36 13.79 3.57
C SER A 107 0.70 14.44 2.37
N ASP A 108 1.36 15.40 1.73
CA ASP A 108 0.84 15.97 0.47
C ASP A 108 0.67 14.91 -0.65
N VAL A 109 1.06 13.65 -0.45
CA VAL A 109 0.98 12.57 -1.45
C VAL A 109 -0.06 11.53 -1.09
N ASP A 110 -1.01 11.32 -2.01
CA ASP A 110 -2.11 10.37 -1.86
C ASP A 110 -2.01 9.17 -2.79
N PHE A 111 -2.51 8.03 -2.31
CA PHE A 111 -2.82 6.86 -3.12
C PHE A 111 -4.27 6.94 -3.60
N ASN A 112 -4.45 7.53 -4.78
CA ASN A 112 -5.75 7.73 -5.37
C ASN A 112 -6.30 6.43 -5.98
N ILE A 113 -7.51 6.05 -5.60
CA ILE A 113 -8.27 4.93 -6.19
C ILE A 113 -9.62 5.46 -6.64
N ALA A 114 -10.10 5.04 -7.82
CA ALA A 114 -11.45 5.36 -8.23
C ALA A 114 -12.14 4.23 -8.98
N PHE A 115 -13.31 3.84 -8.51
CA PHE A 115 -14.27 2.98 -9.19
C PHE A 115 -15.64 3.67 -9.23
N SER A 116 -16.37 3.49 -10.33
CA SER A 116 -17.71 4.09 -10.45
C SER A 116 -18.85 3.16 -10.01
N ALA A 117 -18.63 1.85 -10.06
CA ALA A 117 -19.60 0.81 -9.75
C ALA A 117 -18.91 -0.57 -9.73
N PRO A 118 -19.52 -1.61 -9.11
CA PRO A 118 -20.73 -1.56 -8.28
C PRO A 118 -20.46 -0.84 -6.94
N ALA A 119 -21.49 -0.69 -6.09
CA ALA A 119 -21.42 0.08 -4.84
C ALA A 119 -20.19 -0.30 -4.00
N ASP A 120 -20.04 -1.60 -3.70
CA ASP A 120 -18.91 -2.10 -2.91
C ASP A 120 -17.53 -1.70 -3.47
N PHE A 121 -17.38 -1.51 -4.79
CA PHE A 121 -16.13 -1.00 -5.36
C PHE A 121 -16.05 0.52 -5.36
N ALA A 122 -17.19 1.20 -5.55
CA ALA A 122 -17.25 2.64 -5.44
C ALA A 122 -16.85 3.12 -4.04
N ASP A 123 -17.14 2.33 -2.99
CA ASP A 123 -16.74 2.61 -1.61
C ASP A 123 -15.21 2.59 -1.42
N LEU A 124 -14.43 1.95 -2.32
CA LEU A 124 -12.96 2.04 -2.33
C LEU A 124 -12.42 3.36 -2.92
N THR A 125 -13.29 4.23 -3.45
CA THR A 125 -12.88 5.43 -4.18
C THR A 125 -12.52 6.54 -3.21
N ASP A 126 -11.23 6.85 -3.13
CA ASP A 126 -10.72 7.92 -2.27
C ASP A 126 -9.31 8.37 -2.67
N ASP A 127 -8.88 9.48 -2.09
CA ASP A 127 -7.51 10.00 -2.05
C ASP A 127 -6.77 9.52 -0.79
N TRP A 128 -6.60 8.20 -0.68
CA TRP A 128 -6.08 7.56 0.53
C TRP A 128 -4.69 8.03 0.98
N ASP A 129 -4.55 8.30 2.28
CA ASP A 129 -3.28 8.50 2.96
C ASP A 129 -2.44 7.23 3.00
N ILE A 130 -1.14 7.38 2.78
CA ILE A 130 -0.19 6.27 2.79
C ILE A 130 0.39 6.10 4.20
N VAL A 131 -0.03 5.05 4.91
CA VAL A 131 0.52 4.71 6.24
C VAL A 131 1.82 3.91 6.12
N LYS A 132 1.83 2.91 5.24
CA LYS A 132 2.99 2.02 5.13
C LYS A 132 2.99 1.27 3.81
N TYR A 133 4.18 1.07 3.26
CA TYR A 133 4.35 0.18 2.12
C TYR A 133 5.63 -0.65 2.20
N SER A 134 5.62 -1.76 1.47
CA SER A 134 6.76 -2.64 1.23
C SER A 134 6.59 -3.32 -0.13
N ALA A 135 7.54 -4.15 -0.54
CA ALA A 135 7.44 -4.88 -1.80
C ALA A 135 6.19 -5.78 -1.92
N VAL A 136 5.54 -6.14 -0.81
CA VAL A 136 4.44 -7.12 -0.74
C VAL A 136 3.20 -6.65 0.03
N ARG A 137 3.20 -5.41 0.56
CA ARG A 137 2.09 -4.90 1.37
C ARG A 137 1.97 -3.38 1.22
N ILE A 138 0.75 -2.88 1.09
CA ILE A 138 0.41 -1.45 1.06
C ILE A 138 -0.74 -1.24 2.06
N GLU A 139 -0.56 -0.31 2.99
CA GLU A 139 -1.52 0.05 4.04
C GLU A 139 -1.87 1.52 3.89
N LEU A 140 -3.17 1.78 3.81
CA LEU A 140 -3.79 3.05 3.48
C LEU A 140 -4.86 3.40 4.52
N ILE A 141 -5.08 4.68 4.78
CA ILE A 141 -6.19 5.19 5.61
C ILE A 141 -6.87 6.39 4.95
N ASP A 142 -8.09 6.70 5.37
CA ASP A 142 -8.73 8.02 5.18
C ASP A 142 -9.26 8.48 6.53
N GLU A 143 -8.92 9.70 6.93
CA GLU A 143 -9.49 10.36 8.11
C GLU A 143 -10.50 11.43 7.68
N SER A 144 -11.75 11.02 7.49
CA SER A 144 -12.78 11.95 7.05
C SER A 144 -13.05 13.03 8.12
N GLY A 145 -12.80 14.29 7.78
CA GLY A 145 -12.94 15.42 8.71
C GLY A 145 -14.34 15.56 9.33
N GLY A 146 -14.43 16.17 10.52
CA GLY A 146 -15.70 16.64 11.08
C GLY A 146 -16.59 15.57 11.73
N ASN A 147 -16.00 14.66 12.52
CA ASN A 147 -16.61 13.48 13.17
C ASN A 147 -16.78 12.24 12.25
N GLY A 148 -16.08 12.16 11.12
CA GLY A 148 -15.96 10.91 10.37
C GLY A 148 -15.21 9.84 11.17
N GLY A 149 -15.42 8.57 10.80
CA GLY A 149 -14.57 7.48 11.25
C GLY A 149 -13.18 7.56 10.60
N THR A 150 -12.34 6.58 10.90
CA THR A 150 -11.10 6.34 10.15
C THR A 150 -11.31 5.09 9.33
N ASP A 151 -11.18 5.23 8.02
CA ASP A 151 -11.26 4.12 7.10
C ASP A 151 -9.86 3.53 6.89
N LYS A 152 -9.80 2.24 6.59
CA LYS A 152 -8.52 1.54 6.43
C LYS A 152 -8.58 0.51 5.35
N LEU A 153 -7.59 0.55 4.46
CA LEU A 153 -7.48 -0.34 3.32
C LEU A 153 -6.08 -0.96 3.26
N VAL A 154 -6.02 -2.30 3.16
CA VAL A 154 -4.76 -3.04 3.11
C VAL A 154 -4.72 -4.00 1.93
N PHE A 155 -3.74 -3.81 1.06
CA PHE A 155 -3.39 -4.73 -0.01
C PHE A 155 -2.19 -5.60 0.37
N GLU A 156 -2.25 -6.89 0.04
CA GLU A 156 -1.09 -7.80 0.02
C GLU A 156 -0.88 -8.40 -1.36
N LYS A 157 0.38 -8.61 -1.73
CA LYS A 157 0.78 -9.14 -3.04
C LYS A 157 0.60 -10.66 -3.09
N ASN A 158 0.09 -11.16 -4.22
CA ASN A 158 -0.06 -12.59 -4.50
C ASN A 158 1.26 -13.31 -4.82
#